data_AF-A0A5B7D7V0-F1
#
_entry.id   AF-A0A5B7D7V0-F1
#
_cell.length_a   1.000
_cell.length_b   1.000
_cell.length_c   1.000
_cell.angle_alpha   90.00
_cell.angle_beta   90.00
_cell.angle_gamma   90.00
#
_symmetry.space_group_name_H-M   'P 1'
#
loop_
_entity.id
_entity.type
_entity.pdbx_description
1 polymer ?
#
loop_
_entity_poly.entity_id
_entity_poly.type
_entity_poly.pdbx_seq_one_letter_code
_entity_poly.pdbx_strand_id
1 'polypeptide(L)'
;MLKLVTLQGPYNTPIPIGPSIDGSFLPDHPVVLLKQGRYNKVDVISGNTKDDANGVGIVLFSENGKQVLQELNNNITKMGPILLAMTENENPTYLAQRVLFKYMPYNKDFNFTHEDEVALTQVC
;
A
#
# COMPACT_ATOMS: atom_id res chain seq x y z
N MET A 1 -5.35 12.30 -26.42
CA MET A 1 -4.15 12.49 -25.61
C MET A 1 -4.38 11.72 -24.31
N LEU A 2 -3.83 10.50 -24.18
CA LEU A 2 -4.00 9.70 -22.97
C LEU A 2 -3.23 10.39 -21.83
N LYS A 3 -3.93 10.79 -20.76
CA LYS A 3 -3.28 11.12 -19.49
C LYS A 3 -2.97 9.79 -18.80
N LEU A 4 -1.69 9.45 -18.68
CA LEU A 4 -1.22 8.38 -17.82
C LEU A 4 -1.64 8.73 -16.38
N VAL A 5 -2.50 7.91 -15.78
CA VAL A 5 -2.70 7.93 -14.34
C VAL A 5 -1.63 7.05 -13.74
N THR A 6 -0.58 7.68 -13.25
CA THR A 6 0.41 7.01 -12.42
C THR A 6 -0.18 6.75 -11.04
N LEU A 7 -0.77 5.57 -10.84
CA LEU A 7 -0.81 4.98 -9.50
C LEU A 7 0.59 4.37 -9.29
N GLN A 8 1.54 5.16 -8.79
CA GLN A 8 2.92 4.69 -8.58
C GLN A 8 2.99 3.77 -7.35
N GLY A 9 3.07 2.47 -7.59
CA GLY A 9 3.42 1.47 -6.58
C GLY A 9 4.91 1.11 -6.57
N PRO A 10 5.36 0.21 -5.65
CA PRO A 10 6.77 -0.23 -5.50
C PRO A 10 7.39 -0.75 -6.79
N TYR A 11 6.54 -1.19 -7.71
CA TYR A 11 6.91 -1.52 -9.07
C TYR A 11 6.60 -0.30 -9.91
N ASN A 12 7.64 0.27 -10.52
CA ASN A 12 7.53 1.25 -11.60
C ASN A 12 6.94 0.60 -12.88
N THR A 13 6.00 -0.33 -12.70
CA THR A 13 5.05 -0.79 -13.70
C THR A 13 3.99 0.30 -13.76
N PRO A 14 4.05 1.25 -14.71
CA PRO A 14 2.88 2.07 -14.97
C PRO A 14 1.74 1.09 -15.19
N ILE A 15 0.69 1.13 -14.35
CA ILE A 15 -0.58 0.54 -14.72
C ILE A 15 -1.03 1.43 -15.87
N PRO A 16 -0.80 1.04 -17.14
CA PRO A 16 -0.89 1.98 -18.24
C PRO A 16 -2.35 2.38 -18.49
N ILE A 17 -3.28 1.63 -17.89
CA ILE A 17 -4.72 1.76 -18.01
C ILE A 17 -5.33 1.53 -16.63
N GLY A 18 -5.79 2.61 -16.00
CA GLY A 18 -6.51 2.57 -14.73
C GLY A 18 -7.57 3.67 -14.66
N PRO A 19 -8.48 3.62 -13.67
CA PRO A 19 -9.46 4.68 -13.48
C PRO A 19 -8.78 6.04 -13.27
N SER A 20 -9.29 7.06 -13.95
CA SER A 20 -8.78 8.44 -13.87
C SER A 20 -9.85 9.40 -13.42
N ILE A 21 -9.48 10.47 -12.71
CA ILE A 21 -10.37 11.60 -12.45
C ILE A 21 -10.58 12.32 -13.78
N ASP A 22 -11.70 12.03 -14.43
CA ASP A 22 -12.03 12.46 -15.79
C ASP A 22 -13.10 13.58 -15.81
N GLY A 23 -13.69 13.88 -14.64
CA GLY A 23 -14.79 14.85 -14.53
C GLY A 23 -16.15 14.30 -14.95
N SER A 24 -16.24 13.06 -15.47
CA SER A 24 -17.46 12.46 -15.99
C SER A 24 -17.86 11.19 -15.24
N PHE A 25 -17.06 10.14 -15.36
CA PHE A 25 -17.26 8.89 -14.62
C PHE A 25 -16.80 9.04 -13.17
N LEU A 26 -15.60 9.59 -12.98
CA LEU A 26 -15.04 9.96 -11.69
C LEU A 26 -14.92 11.49 -11.63
N PRO A 27 -15.97 12.18 -11.14
CA PRO A 27 -16.07 13.63 -11.23
C PRO A 27 -15.11 14.39 -10.29
N ASP A 28 -14.57 13.72 -9.29
CA ASP A 28 -13.66 14.30 -8.28
C ASP A 28 -12.84 13.18 -7.62
N HIS A 29 -11.87 13.54 -6.79
CA HIS A 29 -11.07 12.60 -6.03
C HIS A 29 -11.97 11.71 -5.13
N PRO A 30 -11.80 10.38 -5.10
CA PRO A 30 -12.65 9.48 -4.30
C PRO A 30 -12.79 9.89 -2.83
N VAL A 31 -11.71 10.37 -2.22
CA VAL A 31 -11.72 10.86 -0.82
C VAL A 31 -12.69 12.03 -0.61
N VAL A 32 -12.84 12.91 -1.60
CA VAL A 32 -13.76 14.06 -1.54
C VAL A 32 -15.20 13.55 -1.71
N LEU A 33 -15.43 12.67 -2.68
CA LEU A 33 -16.75 12.09 -2.94
C LEU A 33 -17.28 11.30 -1.73
N LEU A 34 -16.42 10.51 -1.07
CA LEU A 34 -16.77 9.79 0.14
C LEU A 34 -17.13 10.74 1.29
N LYS A 35 -16.29 11.75 1.56
CA LYS A 35 -16.54 12.75 2.61
C LYS A 35 -17.83 13.53 2.39
N GLN A 36 -18.15 13.84 1.13
CA GLN A 36 -19.37 14.57 0.75
C GLN A 36 -20.61 13.67 0.62
N GLY A 37 -20.46 12.34 0.80
CA GLY A 37 -21.56 11.42 0.62
C GLY A 37 -22.02 11.25 -0.83
N ARG A 38 -21.23 11.67 -1.82
CA ARG A 38 -21.52 11.63 -3.26
C ARG A 38 -21.20 10.26 -3.86
N TYR A 39 -21.97 9.26 -3.44
CA TYR A 39 -21.92 7.89 -3.93
C TYR A 39 -23.32 7.26 -3.79
N ASN A 40 -23.58 6.19 -4.52
CA ASN A 40 -24.87 5.49 -4.46
C ASN A 40 -25.14 4.96 -3.05
N LYS A 41 -26.32 5.27 -2.50
CA LYS A 41 -26.75 4.81 -1.17
C LYS A 41 -27.44 3.46 -1.32
N VAL A 42 -26.67 2.41 -1.13
CA VAL A 42 -27.13 1.01 -1.17
C VAL A 42 -26.49 0.25 -0.01
N ASP A 43 -27.12 -0.85 0.39
CA ASP A 43 -26.52 -1.74 1.37
C ASP A 43 -25.27 -2.41 0.77
N VAL A 44 -24.18 -2.39 1.52
CA VAL A 44 -22.88 -2.93 1.09
C VAL A 44 -22.45 -4.03 2.05
N ILE A 45 -22.09 -5.19 1.50
CA ILE A 45 -21.35 -6.24 2.22
C ILE A 45 -19.93 -6.22 1.65
N SER A 46 -18.94 -6.07 2.54
CA SER A 46 -17.52 -6.05 2.20
C SER A 46 -16.75 -6.86 3.25
N GLY A 47 -15.62 -7.43 2.85
CA GLY A 47 -14.71 -8.19 3.69
C GLY A 47 -13.37 -8.37 2.98
N ASN A 48 -12.40 -8.92 3.69
CA ASN A 48 -11.08 -9.27 3.18
C ASN A 48 -10.84 -10.78 3.32
N THR A 49 -9.84 -11.29 2.60
CA THR A 49 -9.34 -12.65 2.84
C THR A 49 -8.07 -12.61 3.68
N LYS A 50 -7.84 -13.67 4.46
CA LYS A 50 -6.71 -13.77 5.39
C LYS A 50 -5.35 -13.50 4.73
N ASP A 51 -5.22 -13.83 3.45
CA ASP A 51 -3.95 -13.89 2.72
C ASP A 51 -3.95 -13.00 1.46
N ASP A 52 -4.77 -11.93 1.42
CA ASP A 52 -4.88 -11.01 0.27
C ASP A 52 -3.55 -10.33 -0.10
N ALA A 53 -2.62 -10.17 0.86
CA ALA A 53 -1.30 -9.58 0.63
C ALA A 53 -0.17 -10.62 0.42
N ASN A 54 -0.48 -11.91 0.30
CA ASN A 54 0.52 -12.98 0.23
C ASN A 54 1.51 -12.83 -0.94
N GLY A 55 1.08 -12.24 -2.06
CA GLY A 55 1.99 -11.96 -3.19
C GLY A 55 3.15 -11.02 -2.85
N VAL A 56 2.94 -10.05 -1.96
CA VAL A 56 4.00 -9.14 -1.49
C VAL A 56 4.83 -9.81 -0.38
N GLY A 57 4.15 -10.53 0.53
CA GLY A 57 4.80 -11.30 1.60
C GLY A 57 5.81 -12.33 1.08
N ILE A 58 5.40 -13.18 0.13
CA ILE A 58 6.25 -14.22 -0.46
C ILE A 58 7.53 -13.64 -1.05
N VAL A 59 7.45 -12.50 -1.75
CA VAL A 59 8.63 -11.88 -2.37
C VAL A 59 9.58 -11.32 -1.31
N LEU A 60 9.03 -10.58 -0.33
CA LEU A 60 9.83 -9.92 0.71
C LEU A 60 10.52 -10.92 1.65
N PHE A 61 9.85 -12.02 1.98
CA PHE A 61 10.36 -13.04 2.89
C PHE A 61 11.01 -14.25 2.21
N SER A 62 11.14 -14.23 0.87
CA SER A 62 11.93 -15.25 0.18
C SER A 62 13.43 -15.10 0.43
N GLU A 63 14.22 -16.13 0.10
CA GLU A 63 15.68 -16.05 0.05
C GLU A 63 16.19 -14.88 -0.81
N ASN A 64 15.50 -14.60 -1.93
CA ASN A 64 15.80 -13.48 -2.81
C ASN A 64 15.38 -12.12 -2.21
N GLY A 65 14.44 -12.12 -1.26
CA GLY A 65 13.94 -10.94 -0.55
C GLY A 65 14.80 -10.53 0.66
N LYS A 66 15.74 -11.36 1.11
CA LYS A 66 16.59 -11.09 2.29
C LYS A 66 17.30 -9.74 2.23
N GLN A 67 17.83 -9.36 1.07
CA GLN A 67 18.47 -8.05 0.91
C GLN A 67 17.47 -6.90 1.03
N VAL A 68 16.26 -7.06 0.49
CA VAL A 68 15.19 -6.06 0.57
C VAL A 68 14.69 -5.92 2.01
N LEU A 69 14.56 -7.04 2.74
CA LEU A 69 14.19 -7.04 4.16
C LEU A 69 15.26 -6.38 5.03
N GLN A 70 16.54 -6.63 4.76
CA GLN A 70 17.65 -5.94 5.42
C GLN A 70 17.64 -4.43 5.16
N GLU A 71 17.42 -4.01 3.92
CA GLU A 71 17.28 -2.59 3.57
C GLU A 71 16.06 -1.95 4.25
N LEU A 72 14.95 -2.69 4.40
CA LEU A 72 13.78 -2.23 5.14
C LEU A 72 14.10 -1.99 6.62
N ASN A 73 14.82 -2.91 7.26
CA ASN A 73 15.25 -2.78 8.65
C ASN A 73 16.23 -1.61 8.84
N ASN A 74 17.19 -1.46 7.93
CA ASN A 74 18.23 -0.45 8.03
C ASN A 74 17.76 0.96 7.65
N ASN A 75 16.77 1.06 6.75
CA ASN A 75 16.32 2.35 6.22
C ASN A 75 14.83 2.37 5.92
N ILE A 76 14.01 2.25 6.96
CA ILE A 76 12.56 2.30 6.84
C ILE A 76 12.05 3.63 6.24
N THR A 77 12.77 4.73 6.44
CA THR A 77 12.35 6.04 5.91
C THR A 77 12.30 6.06 4.38
N LYS A 78 13.21 5.31 3.76
CA LYS A 78 13.29 5.10 2.31
C LYS A 78 12.46 3.92 1.86
N MET A 79 12.60 2.77 2.53
CA MET A 79 12.04 1.50 2.07
C MET A 79 10.57 1.31 2.42
N GLY A 80 10.09 1.85 3.54
CA GLY A 80 8.69 1.77 3.95
C GLY A 80 7.72 2.37 2.91
N PRO A 81 7.95 3.61 2.44
CA PRO A 81 7.12 4.21 1.39
C PRO A 81 7.16 3.45 0.06
N ILE A 82 8.31 2.89 -0.30
CA ILE A 82 8.45 2.07 -1.52
C ILE A 82 7.59 0.82 -1.38
N LEU A 83 7.83 0.03 -0.32
CA LEU A 83 7.12 -1.23 -0.05
C LEU A 83 5.59 -1.06 -0.09
N LEU A 84 5.09 0.05 0.45
CA LEU A 84 3.66 0.31 0.57
C LEU A 84 3.03 1.12 -0.57
N ALA A 85 3.75 1.41 -1.65
CA ALA A 85 3.23 2.24 -2.75
C ALA A 85 2.83 3.67 -2.34
N MET A 86 3.54 4.28 -1.39
CA MET A 86 3.15 5.57 -0.77
C MET A 86 4.11 6.71 -1.08
N THR A 87 5.06 6.53 -1.99
CA THR A 87 6.13 7.50 -2.29
C THR A 87 5.63 8.87 -2.74
N GLU A 88 4.47 8.94 -3.39
CA GLU A 88 3.90 10.20 -3.90
C GLU A 88 2.99 10.95 -2.91
N ASN A 89 2.78 10.41 -1.71
CA ASN A 89 1.93 11.08 -0.72
C ASN A 89 2.65 12.29 -0.09
N GLU A 90 1.89 13.26 0.43
CA GLU A 90 2.43 14.47 1.07
C GLU A 90 3.43 14.18 2.21
N ASN A 91 3.23 13.09 2.95
CA ASN A 91 4.09 12.66 4.05
C ASN A 91 4.35 11.15 3.98
N PRO A 92 5.16 10.69 3.01
CA PRO A 92 5.22 9.29 2.61
C PRO A 92 5.79 8.40 3.73
N THR A 93 6.86 8.86 4.39
CA THR A 93 7.50 8.16 5.51
C THR A 93 6.58 8.03 6.72
N TYR A 94 5.91 9.12 7.11
CA TYR A 94 4.98 9.11 8.26
C TYR A 94 3.81 8.15 8.02
N LEU A 95 3.24 8.15 6.81
CA LEU A 95 2.15 7.24 6.45
C LEU A 95 2.61 5.79 6.45
N ALA A 96 3.78 5.51 5.84
CA ALA A 96 4.34 4.17 5.81
C ALA A 96 4.60 3.63 7.23
N GLN A 97 5.23 4.42 8.10
CA GLN A 97 5.46 4.05 9.49
C GLN A 97 4.14 3.82 10.24
N ARG A 98 3.14 4.69 10.07
CA ARG A 98 1.81 4.52 10.69
C ARG A 98 1.14 3.21 10.30
N VAL A 99 1.21 2.83 9.02
CA VAL A 99 0.65 1.57 8.54
C VAL A 99 1.45 0.39 9.10
N LEU A 100 2.77 0.39 8.96
CA LEU A 100 3.62 -0.69 9.47
C LEU A 100 3.44 -0.87 10.99
N PHE A 101 3.40 0.20 11.79
CA PHE A 101 3.15 0.10 13.23
C PHE A 101 1.76 -0.40 13.60
N LYS A 102 0.73 -0.07 12.80
CA LYS A 102 -0.63 -0.52 13.06
C LYS A 102 -0.76 -2.03 12.88
N TYR A 103 -0.10 -2.59 11.88
CA TYR A 103 -0.23 -4.01 11.53
C TYR A 103 0.93 -4.88 12.04
N MET A 104 2.06 -4.29 12.45
CA MET A 104 3.21 -4.97 13.06
C MET A 104 3.64 -4.28 14.37
N PRO A 105 2.78 -4.30 15.41
CA PRO A 105 3.01 -3.56 16.65
C PRO A 105 4.17 -4.11 17.51
N TYR A 106 4.65 -5.33 17.24
CA TYR A 106 5.76 -5.96 17.97
C TYR A 106 7.14 -5.53 17.44
N ASN A 107 7.22 -4.86 16.28
CA ASN A 107 8.46 -4.39 15.67
C ASN A 107 8.69 -2.90 15.88
N LYS A 108 8.71 -2.46 17.15
CA LYS A 108 8.97 -1.05 17.51
C LYS A 108 10.36 -0.58 17.11
N ASP A 109 11.31 -1.51 17.01
CA ASP A 109 12.69 -1.25 16.63
C ASP A 109 12.93 -1.43 15.12
N PHE A 110 11.87 -1.61 14.32
CA PHE A 110 11.93 -1.84 12.86
C PHE A 110 12.86 -3.00 12.47
N ASN A 111 12.80 -4.09 13.23
CA ASN A 111 13.53 -5.32 12.94
C ASN A 111 12.57 -6.39 12.45
N PHE A 112 12.24 -6.37 11.16
CA PHE A 112 11.37 -7.34 10.51
C PHE A 112 12.11 -8.67 10.27
N THR A 113 11.48 -9.78 10.63
CA THR A 113 11.98 -11.15 10.50
C THR A 113 10.95 -12.04 9.78
N HIS A 114 11.32 -13.28 9.45
CA HIS A 114 10.35 -14.21 8.83
C HIS A 114 9.13 -14.50 9.71
N GLU A 115 9.22 -14.31 11.03
CA GLU A 115 8.08 -14.47 11.94
C GLU A 115 6.98 -13.42 11.69
N ASP A 116 7.33 -12.31 11.04
CA ASP A 116 6.42 -11.22 10.70
C ASP A 116 5.69 -11.40 9.37
N GLU A 117 6.00 -12.45 8.60
CA GLU A 117 5.36 -12.74 7.31
C GLU A 117 3.83 -12.76 7.44
N VAL A 118 3.34 -13.46 8.47
CA VAL A 118 1.91 -13.62 8.74
C VAL A 118 1.22 -12.30 9.11
N ALA A 119 1.95 -11.36 9.73
CA ALA A 119 1.40 -10.05 10.06
C ALA A 119 1.27 -9.17 8.81
N LEU A 120 2.20 -9.30 7.86
CA LEU A 120 2.15 -8.60 6.58
C LEU A 120 1.08 -9.14 5.64
N THR A 121 0.80 -10.45 5.65
CA THR A 121 -0.27 -11.02 4.81
C THR A 121 -1.66 -10.53 5.21
N GLN A 122 -1.83 -10.09 6.46
CA GLN A 122 -3.08 -9.55 7.03
C GLN A 122 -3.31 -8.05 6.78
N VAL A 123 -2.40 -7.35 6.09
CA VAL A 123 -2.49 -5.89 5.85
C VAL A 123 -3.56 -5.52 4.81
N CYS A 124 -4.10 -6.50 4.06
CA CYS A 124 -5.10 -6.30 3.02
C CYS A 124 -6.49 -6.85 3.41
#